data_AF-A0A924YJN4-F1
#
_entry.id   AF-A0A924YJN4-F1
#
_cell.length_a   1.000
_cell.length_b   1.000
_cell.length_c   1.000
_cell.angle_alpha   90.00
_cell.angle_beta   90.00
_cell.angle_gamma   90.00
#
_symmetry.space_group_name_H-M   'P 1'
#
loop_
_entity.id
_entity.type
_entity.pdbx_description
1 polymer ?
#
loop_
_entity_poly.entity_id
_entity_poly.type
_entity_poly.pdbx_seq_one_letter_code
_entity_poly.pdbx_strand_id
1 'polypeptide(L)'
;QRLPELVSRIGVVQMSDAPATGRIENERVLPGEGILPVEEVLSKLIDAGYRGYVDYQIWSESLWGSVNHEWLERCRENFARLCPVSR
;
A
#
# COMPACT_ATOMS: atom_id res chain seq x y z
N GLN A 1 -14.26 16.24 -3.49
CA GLN A 1 -13.65 15.78 -4.75
C GLN A 1 -13.56 14.27 -4.68
N ARG A 2 -13.84 13.57 -5.78
CA ARG A 2 -13.67 12.11 -5.85
C ARG A 2 -12.22 11.78 -6.21
N LEU A 3 -11.74 10.61 -5.78
CA LEU A 3 -10.34 10.20 -5.97
C LEU A 3 -9.87 10.31 -7.44
N PRO A 4 -10.64 9.89 -8.47
CA PRO A 4 -10.23 10.05 -9.88
C PRO A 4 -9.99 11.50 -10.32
N GLU A 5 -10.77 12.46 -9.79
CA GLU A 5 -10.66 13.88 -10.14
C GLU A 5 -9.38 14.52 -9.59
N LEU A 6 -8.75 13.86 -8.61
CA LEU A 6 -7.55 14.33 -7.93
C LEU A 6 -6.26 13.74 -8.49
N VAL A 7 -6.32 12.72 -9.33
CA VAL A 7 -5.14 11.96 -9.79
C VAL A 7 -4.04 12.84 -10.35
N SER A 8 -4.38 13.87 -11.12
CA SER A 8 -3.41 14.82 -11.69
C SER A 8 -2.67 15.69 -10.66
N ARG A 9 -3.10 15.65 -9.40
CA ARG A 9 -2.52 16.40 -8.27
C ARG A 9 -1.82 15.49 -7.26
N ILE A 10 -1.87 14.16 -7.44
CA ILE A 10 -1.23 13.21 -6.53
C ILE A 10 0.23 13.04 -6.99
N GLY A 11 1.18 13.37 -6.12
CA GLY A 11 2.62 13.18 -6.39
C GLY A 11 3.15 11.82 -5.96
N VAL A 12 2.63 11.28 -4.86
CA VAL A 12 3.03 9.99 -4.29
C VAL A 12 1.81 9.31 -3.65
N VAL A 13 1.75 7.98 -3.77
CA VAL A 13 0.77 7.14 -3.07
C VAL A 13 1.53 6.34 -2.03
N GLN A 14 1.21 6.55 -0.75
CA GLN A 14 1.76 5.77 0.35
C GLN A 14 0.73 4.74 0.79
N MET A 15 1.13 3.47 0.78
CA MET A 15 0.22 2.36 1.05
C MET A 15 0.65 1.50 2.22
N SER A 16 -0.36 1.09 2.97
CA SER A 16 -0.32 0.18 4.10
C SER A 16 -1.74 -0.30 4.36
N ASP A 17 -1.89 -1.37 5.13
CA ASP A 17 -3.20 -1.85 5.57
C ASP A 17 -3.42 -1.61 7.07
N ALA A 18 -4.68 -1.64 7.47
CA ALA A 18 -5.08 -1.57 8.87
C ALA A 18 -5.37 -2.99 9.39
N PRO A 19 -4.88 -3.37 10.59
CA PRO A 19 -5.21 -4.65 11.18
C PRO A 19 -6.70 -4.72 11.56
N ALA A 20 -7.26 -5.92 11.61
CA ALA A 20 -8.66 -6.13 11.98
C ALA A 20 -8.97 -5.80 13.46
N THR A 21 -7.93 -5.86 14.30
CA THR A 21 -8.00 -5.59 15.73
C THR A 21 -6.95 -4.53 16.08
N GLY A 22 -7.31 -3.50 16.83
CA GLY A 22 -6.29 -2.67 17.51
C GLY A 22 -6.13 -1.24 17.03
N ARG A 23 -5.02 -0.63 17.47
CA ARG A 23 -4.71 0.80 17.35
C ARG A 23 -4.03 1.05 16.00
N ILE A 24 -4.63 1.92 15.21
CA ILE A 24 -4.33 2.05 13.77
C ILE A 24 -2.93 2.63 13.47
N GLU A 25 -2.33 3.36 14.41
CA GLU A 25 -1.13 4.16 14.10
C GLU A 25 0.15 3.34 13.90
N ASN A 26 0.49 2.46 14.86
CA ASN A 26 1.75 1.70 14.92
C ASN A 26 1.56 0.18 14.78
N GLU A 27 0.44 -0.25 14.22
CA GLU A 27 0.14 -1.68 13.99
C GLU A 27 -0.19 -1.94 12.51
N ARG A 28 0.27 -1.08 11.61
CA ARG A 28 -0.02 -1.23 10.17
C ARG A 28 0.64 -2.49 9.62
N VAL A 29 -0.01 -3.08 8.62
CA VAL A 29 0.45 -4.32 7.98
C VAL A 29 0.60 -4.12 6.47
N LEU A 30 1.10 -5.14 5.75
CA LEU A 30 1.16 -5.08 4.30
C LEU A 30 -0.26 -5.06 3.72
N PRO A 31 -0.50 -4.31 2.63
CA PRO A 31 -1.77 -4.37 1.92
C PRO A 31 -2.18 -5.81 1.57
N GLY A 32 -3.44 -6.13 1.87
CA GLY A 32 -4.01 -7.47 1.73
C GLY A 32 -3.84 -8.37 2.96
N GLU A 33 -3.07 -7.95 3.97
CA GLU A 33 -3.01 -8.62 5.29
C GLU A 33 -3.97 -7.98 6.31
N GLY A 34 -4.58 -6.84 5.96
CA GLY A 34 -5.51 -6.10 6.81
C GLY A 34 -6.94 -6.08 6.26
N ILE A 35 -7.68 -5.01 6.60
CA ILE A 35 -9.11 -4.86 6.29
C ILE A 35 -9.43 -3.77 5.26
N LEU A 36 -8.43 -2.99 4.82
CA LEU A 36 -8.66 -1.91 3.87
C LEU A 36 -8.71 -2.46 2.44
N PRO A 37 -9.55 -1.87 1.56
CA PRO A 37 -9.61 -2.27 0.15
C PRO A 37 -8.47 -1.65 -0.66
N VAL A 38 -7.21 -1.86 -0.25
CA VAL A 38 -6.04 -1.18 -0.81
C VAL A 38 -5.87 -1.48 -2.31
N GLU A 39 -6.08 -2.73 -2.73
CA GLU A 39 -6.01 -3.14 -4.13
C GLU A 39 -7.02 -2.37 -5.00
N GLU A 40 -8.26 -2.23 -4.53
CA GLU A 40 -9.31 -1.50 -5.24
C GLU A 40 -8.98 0.00 -5.35
N VAL A 41 -8.45 0.59 -4.27
CA VAL A 41 -8.02 2.00 -4.26
C VAL A 41 -6.89 2.22 -5.27
N LEU A 42 -5.90 1.32 -5.29
CA LEU A 42 -4.77 1.40 -6.21
C LEU A 42 -5.21 1.20 -7.66
N SER A 43 -6.07 0.21 -7.94
CA SER A 43 -6.64 0.01 -9.28
C SER A 43 -7.37 1.26 -9.76
N LYS A 44 -8.23 1.86 -8.94
CA LYS A 44 -8.96 3.08 -9.31
C LYS A 44 -8.04 4.27 -9.59
N LEU A 45 -6.92 4.39 -8.88
CA LEU A 45 -5.91 5.42 -9.15
C LEU A 45 -5.23 5.17 -10.50
N ILE A 46 -4.82 3.93 -10.76
CA ILE A 46 -4.17 3.53 -12.02
C ILE A 46 -5.11 3.73 -13.21
N ASP A 47 -6.37 3.30 -13.09
CA ASP A 47 -7.41 3.41 -14.12
C ASP A 47 -7.75 4.88 -14.40
N ALA A 48 -7.72 5.73 -13.37
CA ALA A 48 -7.89 7.17 -13.50
C ALA A 48 -6.63 7.92 -14.00
N GLY A 49 -5.55 7.20 -14.33
CA GLY A 49 -4.37 7.75 -15.00
C GLY A 49 -3.17 8.01 -14.10
N TYR A 50 -3.15 7.52 -12.85
CA TYR A 50 -2.00 7.69 -11.97
C TYR A 50 -0.80 6.90 -12.51
N ARG A 51 0.34 7.56 -12.68
CA ARG A 51 1.61 6.96 -13.15
C ARG A 51 2.81 7.39 -12.30
N GLY A 52 2.54 7.92 -11.10
CA GLY A 52 3.57 8.39 -10.17
C GLY A 52 4.12 7.26 -9.29
N TYR A 53 4.79 7.65 -8.19
CA TYR A 53 5.43 6.72 -7.28
C TYR A 53 4.43 6.08 -6.30
N VAL A 54 4.65 4.79 -6.00
CA VAL A 54 3.93 4.06 -4.97
C VAL A 54 4.95 3.55 -3.96
N ASP A 55 4.71 3.82 -2.68
CA ASP A 55 5.61 3.53 -1.57
C ASP A 55 4.89 2.76 -0.46
N TYR A 56 5.57 1.82 0.18
CA TYR A 56 5.05 1.18 1.40
C TYR A 56 5.39 2.03 2.61
N GLN A 57 4.36 2.58 3.27
CA GLN A 57 4.52 3.31 4.52
C GLN A 57 3.92 2.52 5.69
N ILE A 58 4.67 1.53 6.18
CA ILE A 58 4.21 0.60 7.22
C ILE A 58 4.82 1.00 8.56
N TRP A 59 3.97 1.57 9.42
CA TRP A 59 4.33 1.93 10.79
C TRP A 59 3.87 0.79 11.69
N SER A 60 4.82 -0.07 12.07
CA SER A 60 4.54 -1.25 12.88
C SER A 60 5.64 -1.46 13.93
N GLU A 61 5.30 -1.29 15.20
CA GLU A 61 6.24 -1.50 16.32
C GLU A 61 6.86 -2.90 16.30
N SER A 62 6.06 -3.91 15.94
CA SER A 62 6.52 -5.29 15.79
C SER A 62 7.57 -5.49 14.69
N LEU A 63 7.61 -4.60 13.69
CA LEU A 63 8.60 -4.62 12.61
C LEU A 63 9.86 -3.81 12.94
N TRP A 64 9.82 -2.93 13.94
CA TRP A 64 10.97 -2.11 14.29
C TRP A 64 12.11 -2.97 14.81
N GLY A 65 13.24 -2.96 14.10
CA GLY A 65 14.41 -3.78 14.42
C GLY A 65 14.34 -5.23 13.94
N SER A 66 13.26 -5.66 13.30
CA SER A 66 13.09 -7.02 12.75
C SER A 66 13.01 -7.07 11.22
N VAL A 67 13.12 -5.92 10.54
CA VAL A 67 13.26 -5.85 9.08
C VAL A 67 14.55 -6.54 8.63
N ASN A 68 14.40 -7.54 7.78
CA ASN A 68 15.50 -8.32 7.20
C ASN A 68 15.26 -8.54 5.69
N HIS A 69 16.14 -9.31 5.04
CA HIS A 69 16.06 -9.56 3.59
C HIS A 69 14.78 -10.31 3.18
N GLU A 70 14.35 -11.27 4.01
CA GLU A 70 13.11 -12.04 3.80
C GLU A 70 11.88 -11.13 3.84
N TRP A 71 11.84 -10.18 4.77
CA TRP A 71 10.78 -9.18 4.84
C TRP A 71 10.72 -8.32 3.57
N LEU A 72 11.89 -7.87 3.06
CA LEU A 72 11.96 -7.09 1.83
C LEU A 72 11.51 -7.90 0.60
N GLU A 73 11.86 -9.18 0.54
CA GLU A 73 11.37 -10.08 -0.51
C GLU A 73 9.85 -10.24 -0.45
N ARG A 74 9.29 -10.39 0.75
CA ARG A 74 7.83 -10.44 0.95
C ARG A 74 7.15 -9.16 0.51
N CYS A 75 7.71 -7.99 0.79
CA CYS A 75 7.22 -6.71 0.29
C CYS A 75 7.22 -6.68 -1.25
N ARG A 76 8.33 -7.09 -1.88
CA ARG A 76 8.44 -7.12 -3.35
C ARG A 76 7.40 -8.04 -3.99
N GLU A 77 7.17 -9.21 -3.42
CA GLU A 77 6.15 -10.15 -3.89
C GLU A 77 4.73 -9.63 -3.66
N ASN A 78 4.47 -9.02 -2.51
CA ASN A 78 3.21 -8.37 -2.22
C ASN A 78 2.93 -7.25 -3.26
N PHE A 79 3.93 -6.43 -3.57
CA PHE A 79 3.81 -5.36 -4.56
C PHE A 79 3.53 -5.91 -5.96
N ALA A 80 4.24 -6.97 -6.38
CA ALA A 80 4.05 -7.61 -7.67
C ALA A 80 2.66 -8.23 -7.86
N ARG A 81 1.97 -8.62 -6.75
CA ARG A 81 0.58 -9.08 -6.79
C ARG A 81 -0.42 -7.91 -6.88
N LEU A 82 -0.18 -6.84 -6.13
CA LEU A 82 -1.09 -5.69 -6.02
C LEU A 82 -1.05 -4.74 -7.20
N CYS A 83 0.14 -4.52 -7.74
CA CYS A 83 0.30 -3.78 -8.98
C CYS A 83 0.17 -4.80 -10.12
N PRO A 84 -0.98 -4.85 -10.84
CA PRO A 84 -0.98 -5.49 -12.13
C PRO A 84 -0.01 -4.69 -12.99
N VAL A 85 1.24 -5.15 -13.07
CA VAL A 85 2.19 -4.68 -14.07
C VAL A 85 1.42 -4.74 -15.36
N SER A 86 1.26 -3.60 -16.01
CA SER A 86 0.48 -3.43 -17.23
C SER A 86 0.76 -4.62 -18.14
N ARG A 87 -0.21 -5.54 -18.26
CA ARG A 87 -0.21 -6.43 -19.43
C ARG A 87 -0.64 -5.60 -20.62
#